data_AF-A0AAV2RTF9-F1
#
_entry.id   AF-A0AAV2RTF9-F1
#
_cell.length_a   1.000
_cell.length_b   1.000
_cell.length_c   1.000
_cell.angle_alpha   90.00
_cell.angle_beta   90.00
_cell.angle_gamma   90.00
#
_symmetry.space_group_name_H-M   'P 1'
#
loop_
_entity.id
_entity.type
_entity.pdbx_description
1 polymer ?
#
loop_
_entity_poly.entity_id
_entity_poly.type
_entity_poly.pdbx_seq_one_letter_code
_entity_poly.pdbx_strand_id
1 'polypeptide(L)'
;VYIRYDFDKDDNIQLLQNFTICYWFKRTSFTTYETHFSYSLRGKNSRKFTNALNFGSFGGAKDWTVTRMDVEPYGRFQLPLTLHTWNHYCHVFTKYKYTLYFDGSLFYNSDGITVQEPLKTNGTLIIGQEQDSSDGSFESDEILKGYISQFNIWNETVDVLTYWKEANDISNFANGNVFSTESNAVMTLNNVAQSNTSFEDFSEMTVKVSYFMEEITFNEASNNCKIIGLNLFFPEKEDILYLHEKMYVTDRSGYNTYVWIDGTDINKKRMWKIDNTNKTGNVSIIGNGAREKNCATINLSENKIEHINCEWHQSYICENYHEATINVRGLCFNNFNDMLFVPISNHSEPILYGLYGY
;
A
#
# COMPACT_ATOMS: atom_id res chain seq x y z
N VAL A 1 3.21 -6.87 22.18
CA VAL A 1 2.22 -7.72 21.49
C VAL A 1 2.92 -8.29 20.27
N TYR A 2 3.05 -9.60 20.13
CA TYR A 2 3.79 -10.19 19.00
C TYR A 2 3.45 -11.68 18.79
N ILE A 3 3.76 -12.16 17.58
CA ILE A 3 3.73 -13.59 17.24
C ILE A 3 5.16 -14.12 17.30
N ARG A 4 5.33 -15.31 17.87
CA ARG A 4 6.61 -16.00 18.02
C ARG A 4 6.57 -17.37 17.37
N TYR A 5 7.65 -17.68 16.65
CA TYR A 5 7.95 -19.02 16.18
C TYR A 5 9.41 -19.37 16.47
N ASP A 6 9.64 -20.49 17.15
CA ASP A 6 10.97 -21.02 17.40
C ASP A 6 11.29 -22.07 16.34
N PHE A 7 12.34 -21.84 15.55
CA PHE A 7 12.87 -22.90 14.71
C PHE A 7 13.52 -23.96 15.62
N ASP A 8 13.24 -25.23 15.32
CA ASP A 8 13.43 -26.34 16.25
C ASP A 8 14.88 -26.48 16.75
N LYS A 9 15.05 -27.09 17.94
CA LYS A 9 16.35 -27.09 18.63
C LYS A 9 17.36 -28.08 18.06
N ASP A 10 16.90 -29.16 17.44
CA ASP A 10 17.75 -30.28 17.02
C ASP A 10 17.34 -30.94 15.68
N ASP A 11 16.27 -30.49 15.01
CA ASP A 11 15.82 -31.06 13.74
C ASP A 11 16.16 -30.15 12.54
N ASN A 12 16.90 -30.70 11.58
CA ASN A 12 17.13 -30.21 10.22
C ASN A 12 17.34 -28.68 10.08
N ILE A 13 18.40 -28.15 10.71
CA ILE A 13 18.87 -26.78 10.44
C ILE A 13 19.13 -26.61 8.94
N GLN A 14 18.26 -25.88 8.27
CA GLN A 14 18.41 -25.48 6.87
C GLN A 14 19.34 -24.27 6.76
N LEU A 15 20.14 -24.27 5.69
CA LEU A 15 21.01 -23.18 5.29
C LEU A 15 20.38 -22.44 4.10
N LEU A 16 19.78 -21.29 4.36
CA LEU A 16 19.07 -20.51 3.36
C LEU A 16 20.05 -19.55 2.64
N GLN A 17 20.54 -19.97 1.48
CA GLN A 17 21.38 -19.14 0.62
C GLN A 17 20.56 -18.25 -0.31
N ASN A 18 19.54 -18.84 -0.93
CA ASN A 18 18.52 -18.17 -1.73
C ASN A 18 17.18 -18.47 -1.07
N PHE A 19 16.36 -17.46 -0.79
CA PHE A 19 15.10 -17.64 -0.09
C PHE A 19 14.19 -16.45 -0.34
N THR A 20 12.89 -16.64 -0.13
CA THR A 20 11.89 -15.59 -0.20
C THR A 20 11.11 -15.50 1.10
N ILE A 21 10.73 -14.29 1.50
CA ILE A 21 9.77 -14.03 2.57
C ILE A 21 8.65 -13.16 1.99
N CYS A 22 7.39 -13.58 2.10
CA CYS A 22 6.25 -12.80 1.64
C CYS A 22 5.18 -12.68 2.72
N TYR A 23 4.48 -11.56 2.77
CA TYR A 23 3.36 -11.32 3.68
C TYR A 23 2.50 -10.14 3.25
N TRP A 24 1.24 -10.13 3.70
CA TRP A 24 0.36 -8.97 3.66
C TRP A 24 0.53 -8.13 4.92
N PHE A 25 0.53 -6.81 4.76
CA PHE A 25 0.51 -5.87 5.88
C PHE A 25 -0.49 -4.74 5.64
N LYS A 26 -1.35 -4.51 6.64
CA LYS A 26 -2.28 -3.37 6.69
C LYS A 26 -1.90 -2.44 7.83
N ARG A 27 -1.29 -1.32 7.47
CA ARG A 27 -0.86 -0.29 8.41
C ARG A 27 -2.05 0.43 9.02
N THR A 28 -1.98 0.78 10.31
CA THR A 28 -3.04 1.53 11.01
C THR A 28 -2.58 2.90 11.52
N SER A 29 -1.28 3.15 11.57
CA SER A 29 -0.71 4.46 11.89
C SER A 29 0.70 4.60 11.35
N PHE A 30 1.14 5.84 11.09
CA PHE A 30 2.54 6.13 10.84
C PHE A 30 3.31 6.35 12.13
N THR A 31 4.56 5.91 12.13
CA THR A 31 5.47 6.02 13.27
C THR A 31 6.86 6.39 12.82
N THR A 32 7.68 6.84 13.76
CA THR A 32 9.11 7.02 13.54
C THR A 32 9.87 5.70 13.46
N TYR A 33 9.32 4.66 14.06
CA TYR A 33 9.89 3.32 14.05
C TYR A 33 8.75 2.29 14.08
N GLU A 34 8.79 1.31 13.20
CA GLU A 34 8.04 0.06 13.33
C GLU A 34 8.90 -1.13 12.86
N THR A 35 8.70 -2.29 13.47
CA THR A 35 9.32 -3.55 13.02
C THR A 35 8.23 -4.52 12.58
N HIS A 36 8.23 -4.90 11.31
CA HIS A 36 7.32 -5.94 10.82
C HIS A 36 7.69 -7.30 11.40
N PHE A 37 8.96 -7.67 11.27
CA PHE A 37 9.48 -8.88 11.87
C PHE A 37 10.97 -8.79 12.08
N SER A 38 11.44 -9.54 13.07
CA SER A 38 12.84 -9.74 13.38
C SER A 38 13.14 -11.22 13.56
N TYR A 39 14.36 -11.63 13.25
CA TYR A 39 14.83 -12.99 13.42
C TYR A 39 16.21 -12.99 14.07
N SER A 40 16.31 -13.58 15.27
CA SER A 40 17.56 -13.68 16.01
C SER A 40 18.10 -15.11 15.96
N LEU A 41 19.41 -15.26 15.72
CA LEU A 41 20.07 -16.57 15.76
C LEU A 41 20.39 -16.94 17.21
N ARG A 42 20.19 -18.21 17.59
CA ARG A 42 20.57 -18.68 18.92
C ARG A 42 22.08 -18.53 19.17
N GLY A 43 22.42 -18.14 20.39
CA GLY A 43 23.80 -18.05 20.88
C GLY A 43 24.54 -16.75 20.51
N LYS A 44 23.93 -15.81 19.76
CA LYS A 44 24.50 -14.48 19.55
C LYS A 44 24.12 -13.54 20.71
N ASN A 45 25.07 -13.31 21.63
CA ASN A 45 24.94 -12.39 22.78
C ASN A 45 25.69 -11.05 22.61
N SER A 46 26.06 -10.68 21.38
CA SER A 46 26.78 -9.42 21.15
C SER A 46 25.82 -8.23 21.14
N ARG A 47 25.98 -7.34 22.12
CA ARG A 47 25.22 -6.08 22.36
C ARG A 47 25.19 -5.06 21.22
N LYS A 48 25.65 -5.40 20.00
CA LYS A 48 25.67 -4.45 18.88
C LYS A 48 24.67 -4.79 17.79
N PHE A 49 24.44 -6.06 17.50
CA PHE A 49 23.42 -6.48 16.53
C PHE A 49 23.04 -7.94 16.82
N THR A 50 21.78 -8.18 17.18
CA THR A 50 21.24 -9.51 17.58
C THR A 50 20.37 -10.14 16.50
N ASN A 51 19.83 -9.32 15.61
CA ASN A 51 18.93 -9.73 14.53
C ASN A 51 19.65 -10.14 13.26
N ALA A 52 19.63 -11.42 12.91
CA ALA A 52 20.08 -11.88 11.60
C ALA A 52 19.20 -11.35 10.47
N LEU A 53 17.93 -11.06 10.75
CA LEU A 53 17.06 -10.27 9.90
C LEU A 53 16.27 -9.27 10.73
N ASN A 54 16.15 -8.05 10.25
CA ASN A 54 15.20 -7.05 10.76
C ASN A 54 14.65 -6.24 9.58
N PHE A 55 13.32 -6.13 9.54
CA PHE A 55 12.56 -5.45 8.49
C PHE A 55 11.54 -4.51 9.13
N GLY A 56 11.62 -3.25 8.74
CA GLY A 56 10.78 -2.23 9.33
C GLY A 56 11.05 -0.85 8.75
N SER A 57 10.45 0.15 9.38
CA SER A 57 10.66 1.55 9.06
C SER A 57 11.40 2.23 10.21
N PHE A 58 12.38 3.07 9.89
CA PHE A 58 13.20 3.83 10.84
C PHE A 58 13.24 5.30 10.41
N GLY A 59 13.13 6.27 11.33
CA GLY A 59 13.19 7.71 10.97
C GLY A 59 11.89 8.30 10.41
N GLY A 60 10.75 7.64 10.63
CA GLY A 60 9.46 7.98 10.03
C GLY A 60 9.07 6.99 8.94
N ALA A 61 7.81 7.02 8.50
CA ALA A 61 7.26 6.19 7.40
C ALA A 61 7.96 6.32 6.04
N LYS A 62 9.12 6.98 5.98
CA LYS A 62 9.86 7.32 4.78
C LYS A 62 11.07 6.42 4.56
N ASP A 63 11.72 5.89 5.60
CA ASP A 63 12.91 5.05 5.38
C ASP A 63 12.62 3.60 5.78
N TRP A 64 12.19 2.83 4.79
CA TRP A 64 12.13 1.37 4.91
C TRP A 64 13.55 0.82 4.96
N THR A 65 13.86 0.06 6.01
CA THR A 65 15.17 -0.52 6.23
C THR A 65 15.07 -2.04 6.23
N VAL A 66 15.93 -2.66 5.43
CA VAL A 66 16.12 -4.11 5.45
C VAL A 66 17.55 -4.40 5.83
N THR A 67 17.70 -5.05 6.98
CA THR A 67 19.00 -5.41 7.52
C THR A 67 19.14 -6.92 7.59
N ARG A 68 20.29 -7.41 7.11
CA ARG A 68 20.80 -8.74 7.43
C ARG A 68 22.25 -8.57 7.82
N MET A 69 22.57 -8.96 9.05
CA MET A 69 23.82 -8.55 9.72
C MET A 69 25.12 -8.96 9.05
N ASP A 70 25.15 -9.93 8.14
CA ASP A 70 26.35 -10.27 7.37
C ASP A 70 26.62 -9.30 6.21
N VAL A 71 25.75 -8.31 5.99
CA VAL A 71 25.90 -7.24 4.99
C VAL A 71 25.50 -5.88 5.61
N GLU A 72 26.08 -4.79 5.10
CA GLU A 72 25.51 -3.43 5.24
C GLU A 72 23.99 -3.44 4.95
N PRO A 73 23.19 -2.52 5.54
CA PRO A 73 21.76 -2.41 5.24
C PRO A 73 21.52 -2.42 3.72
N TYR A 74 20.67 -3.32 3.24
CA TYR A 74 20.50 -3.57 1.80
C TYR A 74 20.02 -2.34 1.02
N GLY A 75 19.42 -1.38 1.72
CA GLY A 75 18.99 -0.09 1.19
C GLY A 75 18.09 0.65 2.17
N ARG A 76 17.92 1.94 1.92
CA ARG A 76 16.84 2.77 2.49
C ARG A 76 16.01 3.31 1.33
N PHE A 77 14.71 3.08 1.36
CA PHE A 77 13.81 3.51 0.28
C PHE A 77 12.43 3.90 0.82
N GLN A 78 11.72 4.73 0.04
CA GLN A 78 10.39 5.26 0.36
C GLN A 78 9.32 4.44 -0.36
N LEU A 79 8.59 3.61 0.38
CA LEU A 79 7.45 2.88 -0.17
C LEU A 79 6.22 3.79 -0.31
N PRO A 80 5.34 3.57 -1.31
CA PRO A 80 4.08 4.28 -1.46
C PRO A 80 3.05 3.76 -0.44
N LEU A 81 3.33 4.00 0.84
CA LEU A 81 2.56 3.45 1.96
C LEU A 81 1.25 4.19 2.14
N THR A 82 0.19 3.42 2.38
CA THR A 82 -1.14 3.94 2.69
C THR A 82 -1.65 3.35 4.01
N LEU A 83 -2.38 4.16 4.79
CA LEU A 83 -3.07 3.66 5.97
C LEU A 83 -4.33 2.89 5.59
N HIS A 84 -4.62 1.87 6.39
CA HIS A 84 -5.80 1.02 6.39
C HIS A 84 -6.03 0.21 5.12
N THR A 85 -4.98 0.00 4.34
CA THR A 85 -4.97 -0.72 3.08
C THR A 85 -3.96 -1.85 3.18
N TRP A 86 -4.29 -2.99 2.57
CA TRP A 86 -3.42 -4.14 2.53
C TRP A 86 -2.39 -3.95 1.41
N ASN A 87 -1.12 -4.10 1.73
CA ASN A 87 -0.05 -4.19 0.74
C ASN A 87 0.71 -5.49 0.91
N HIS A 88 1.16 -6.07 -0.20
CA HIS A 88 1.92 -7.31 -0.25
C HIS A 88 3.41 -7.03 -0.39
N TYR A 89 4.19 -7.58 0.53
CA TYR A 89 5.63 -7.45 0.57
C TYR A 89 6.24 -8.79 0.22
N CYS A 90 7.18 -8.82 -0.71
CA CYS A 90 8.01 -10.00 -0.98
C CYS A 90 9.48 -9.62 -1.00
N HIS A 91 10.23 -10.15 -0.05
CA HIS A 91 11.66 -10.00 0.10
C HIS A 91 12.37 -11.22 -0.49
N VAL A 92 13.07 -11.03 -1.60
CA VAL A 92 13.78 -12.10 -2.31
C VAL A 92 15.27 -11.95 -2.08
N PHE A 93 15.88 -12.96 -1.48
CA PHE A 93 17.30 -13.04 -1.20
C PHE A 93 17.96 -14.05 -2.13
N THR A 94 19.08 -13.63 -2.70
CA THR A 94 20.02 -14.51 -3.37
C THR A 94 21.41 -14.28 -2.82
N LYS A 95 22.37 -15.14 -3.19
CA LYS A 95 23.79 -14.93 -2.85
C LYS A 95 24.34 -13.56 -3.29
N TYR A 96 23.81 -12.96 -4.35
CA TYR A 96 24.38 -11.79 -5.02
C TYR A 96 23.50 -10.53 -5.01
N LYS A 97 22.28 -10.66 -4.48
CA LYS A 97 21.24 -9.63 -4.65
C LYS A 97 20.12 -9.81 -3.65
N TYR A 98 19.66 -8.68 -3.12
CA TYR A 98 18.38 -8.51 -2.47
C TYR A 98 17.41 -7.79 -3.39
N THR A 99 16.17 -8.27 -3.42
CA THR A 99 15.07 -7.66 -4.19
C THR A 99 13.86 -7.48 -3.30
N LEU A 100 13.27 -6.29 -3.31
CA LEU A 100 11.94 -6.05 -2.77
C LEU A 100 10.94 -5.98 -3.92
N TYR A 101 9.88 -6.76 -3.79
CA TYR A 101 8.67 -6.59 -4.55
C TYR A 101 7.58 -6.04 -3.63
N PHE A 102 6.82 -5.08 -4.15
CA PHE A 102 5.71 -4.43 -3.48
C PHE A 102 4.48 -4.55 -4.39
N ASP A 103 3.40 -5.14 -3.88
CA ASP A 103 2.16 -5.42 -4.64
C ASP A 103 2.42 -6.12 -5.99
N GLY A 104 3.25 -7.17 -5.93
CA GLY A 104 3.62 -7.99 -7.10
C GLY A 104 4.62 -7.35 -8.06
N SER A 105 4.96 -6.07 -7.88
CA SER A 105 5.85 -5.31 -8.76
C SER A 105 7.26 -5.18 -8.17
N LEU A 106 8.28 -5.23 -9.02
CA LEU A 106 9.67 -4.98 -8.61
C LEU A 106 9.80 -3.54 -8.10
N PHE A 107 10.12 -3.38 -6.82
CA PHE A 107 10.24 -2.06 -6.19
C PHE A 107 11.70 -1.63 -5.99
N TYR A 108 12.51 -2.52 -5.40
CA TYR A 108 13.90 -2.23 -5.11
C TYR A 108 14.80 -3.43 -5.42
N ASN A 109 16.02 -3.12 -5.83
CA ASN A 109 17.08 -4.08 -6.04
C ASN A 109 18.38 -3.52 -5.48
N SER A 110 19.13 -4.31 -4.71
CA SER A 110 20.47 -3.95 -4.31
C SER A 110 21.49 -4.26 -5.41
N ASP A 111 22.45 -3.36 -5.64
CA ASP A 111 23.61 -3.63 -6.48
C ASP A 111 24.80 -4.12 -5.64
N GLY A 112 25.53 -5.12 -6.15
CA GLY A 112 26.85 -5.49 -5.65
C GLY A 112 26.91 -6.16 -4.27
N ILE A 113 25.79 -6.62 -3.71
CA ILE A 113 25.77 -7.27 -2.41
C ILE A 113 26.15 -8.74 -2.52
N THR A 114 27.19 -9.15 -1.80
CA THR A 114 27.55 -10.57 -1.65
C THR A 114 27.26 -11.03 -0.23
N VAL A 115 26.27 -11.90 -0.11
CA VAL A 115 25.97 -12.62 1.13
C VAL A 115 27.01 -13.72 1.29
N GLN A 116 27.86 -13.60 2.32
CA GLN A 116 28.95 -14.55 2.54
C GLN A 116 28.46 -15.86 3.16
N GLU A 117 27.50 -15.78 4.08
CA GLU A 117 27.05 -16.92 4.88
C GLU A 117 25.55 -17.17 4.70
N PRO A 118 25.12 -18.42 4.42
CA PRO A 118 23.71 -18.78 4.42
C PRO A 118 23.03 -18.47 5.76
N LEU A 119 21.76 -18.06 5.72
CA LEU A 119 20.98 -17.85 6.93
C LEU A 119 20.60 -19.21 7.53
N LYS A 120 20.95 -19.43 8.79
CA LYS A 120 20.61 -20.66 9.53
C LYS A 120 19.20 -20.57 10.10
N THR A 121 18.41 -21.63 9.95
CA THR A 121 17.08 -21.79 10.58
C THR A 121 17.19 -22.38 11.98
N ASN A 122 17.99 -21.77 12.85
CA ASN A 122 18.21 -22.23 14.24
C ASN A 122 17.94 -21.12 15.28
N GLY A 123 17.04 -20.21 14.94
CA GLY A 123 16.74 -18.99 15.68
C GLY A 123 15.27 -18.84 16.06
N THR A 124 14.93 -17.65 16.52
CA THR A 124 13.56 -17.28 16.89
C THR A 124 13.07 -16.15 15.99
N LEU A 125 11.93 -16.40 15.32
CA LEU A 125 11.19 -15.42 14.53
C LEU A 125 10.18 -14.72 15.43
N ILE A 126 10.21 -13.40 15.39
CA ILE A 126 9.26 -12.52 16.06
C ILE A 126 8.60 -11.64 15.00
N ILE A 127 7.28 -11.70 14.90
CA ILE A 127 6.49 -10.80 14.07
C ILE A 127 5.89 -9.71 14.98
N GLY A 128 6.22 -8.46 14.68
CA GLY A 128 5.68 -7.27 15.32
C GLY A 128 6.58 -6.56 16.34
N GLN A 129 7.81 -7.02 16.56
CA GLN A 129 8.77 -6.42 17.49
C GLN A 129 10.22 -6.61 16.99
N GLU A 130 11.10 -5.72 17.43
CA GLU A 130 12.56 -5.81 17.24
C GLU A 130 13.22 -6.56 18.40
N GLN A 131 14.06 -7.55 18.10
CA GLN A 131 14.84 -8.27 19.13
C GLN A 131 16.23 -7.66 19.37
N ASP A 132 16.38 -6.80 20.38
CA ASP A 132 17.68 -6.29 20.88
C ASP A 132 18.52 -7.33 21.63
N SER A 133 17.88 -8.44 21.99
CA SER A 133 18.51 -9.66 22.49
C SER A 133 17.80 -10.86 21.90
N SER A 134 18.47 -12.01 21.83
CA SER A 134 17.81 -13.23 21.35
C SER A 134 16.54 -13.47 22.16
N ASP A 135 15.39 -13.41 21.50
CA ASP A 135 14.06 -13.62 22.09
C ASP A 135 13.67 -12.60 23.20
N GLY A 136 14.15 -11.36 23.14
CA GLY A 136 13.75 -10.36 24.12
C GLY A 136 14.37 -8.97 23.96
N SER A 137 14.27 -8.18 25.03
CA SER A 137 14.67 -6.76 25.08
C SER A 137 13.86 -5.87 24.12
N PHE A 138 12.59 -6.19 23.92
CA PHE A 138 11.67 -5.43 23.08
C PHE A 138 11.45 -4.00 23.62
N GLU A 139 11.51 -3.01 22.74
CA GLU A 139 11.14 -1.62 23.05
C GLU A 139 9.72 -1.29 22.58
N SER A 140 8.98 -0.52 23.37
CA SER A 140 7.57 -0.17 23.07
C SER A 140 7.40 0.65 21.80
N ASP A 141 8.45 1.34 21.38
CA ASP A 141 8.41 2.32 20.29
C ASP A 141 8.72 1.68 18.93
N GLU A 142 9.16 0.42 18.92
CA GLU A 142 9.58 -0.34 17.72
C GLU A 142 8.51 -1.37 17.28
N ILE A 143 7.31 -1.26 17.84
CA ILE A 143 6.20 -2.18 17.60
C ILE A 143 5.55 -2.01 16.23
N LEU A 144 5.12 -3.10 15.61
CA LEU A 144 4.23 -3.08 14.45
C LEU A 144 2.87 -2.48 14.80
N LYS A 145 2.42 -1.50 14.01
CA LYS A 145 1.11 -0.86 14.16
C LYS A 145 0.20 -1.20 12.98
N GLY A 146 -0.36 -2.40 13.01
CA GLY A 146 -1.27 -2.85 11.96
C GLY A 146 -1.64 -4.31 12.07
N TYR A 147 -2.06 -4.87 10.94
CA TYR A 147 -2.41 -6.28 10.78
C TYR A 147 -1.42 -6.92 9.81
N ILE A 148 -1.01 -8.16 10.11
CA ILE A 148 -0.25 -9.01 9.19
C ILE A 148 -1.10 -10.23 8.86
N SER A 149 -1.01 -10.69 7.62
CA SER A 149 -1.61 -11.95 7.18
C SER A 149 -0.70 -12.69 6.20
N GLN A 150 -0.91 -13.99 6.07
CA GLN A 150 -0.20 -14.89 5.14
C GLN A 150 1.33 -14.70 5.18
N PHE A 151 1.94 -14.74 6.36
CA PHE A 151 3.40 -14.61 6.47
C PHE A 151 4.06 -15.94 6.16
N ASN A 152 4.86 -15.96 5.09
CA ASN A 152 5.45 -17.17 4.52
C ASN A 152 6.94 -17.01 4.24
N ILE A 153 7.70 -18.11 4.38
CA ILE A 153 9.12 -18.23 4.07
C ILE A 153 9.34 -19.46 3.19
N TRP A 154 10.10 -19.30 2.11
CA TRP A 154 10.55 -20.38 1.22
C TRP A 154 12.07 -20.47 1.22
N ASN A 155 12.62 -21.68 1.10
CA ASN A 155 14.06 -21.91 0.90
C ASN A 155 14.52 -21.76 -0.56
N GLU A 156 13.72 -21.09 -1.38
CA GLU A 156 13.98 -20.83 -2.79
C GLU A 156 13.47 -19.43 -3.19
N THR A 157 13.81 -19.01 -4.40
CA THR A 157 13.25 -17.80 -5.01
C THR A 157 11.94 -18.14 -5.71
N VAL A 158 10.83 -17.57 -5.25
CA VAL A 158 9.51 -17.75 -5.88
C VAL A 158 9.30 -16.77 -7.04
N ASP A 159 8.44 -17.13 -8.00
CA ASP A 159 7.90 -16.17 -8.98
C ASP A 159 6.90 -15.24 -8.29
N VAL A 160 7.36 -14.06 -7.91
CA VAL A 160 6.60 -13.14 -7.05
C VAL A 160 5.34 -12.62 -7.71
N LEU A 161 5.33 -12.39 -9.03
CA LEU A 161 4.12 -11.89 -9.70
C LEU A 161 3.02 -12.94 -9.69
N THR A 162 3.39 -14.20 -9.96
CA THR A 162 2.48 -15.33 -9.89
C THR A 162 2.01 -15.55 -8.46
N TYR A 163 2.94 -15.57 -7.50
CA TYR A 163 2.61 -15.76 -6.08
C TYR A 163 1.71 -14.66 -5.52
N TRP A 164 1.93 -13.39 -5.87
CA TRP A 164 1.06 -12.29 -5.44
C TRP A 164 -0.38 -12.44 -5.93
N LYS A 165 -0.58 -12.94 -7.16
CA LYS A 165 -1.92 -13.24 -7.69
C LYS A 165 -2.57 -14.39 -6.95
N GLU A 166 -1.81 -15.45 -6.67
CA GLU A 166 -2.27 -16.61 -5.90
C GLU A 166 -2.56 -16.25 -4.44
N ALA A 167 -1.79 -15.34 -3.84
CA ALA A 167 -2.02 -14.84 -2.48
C ALA A 167 -3.33 -14.03 -2.34
N ASN A 168 -3.82 -13.49 -3.45
CA ASN A 168 -5.14 -12.86 -3.58
C ASN A 168 -6.28 -13.84 -3.89
N ASP A 169 -6.00 -15.14 -4.00
CA ASP A 169 -6.97 -16.16 -4.39
C ASP A 169 -6.90 -17.38 -3.47
N ILE A 170 -7.94 -17.55 -2.65
CA ILE A 170 -8.04 -18.66 -1.69
C ILE A 170 -7.91 -20.05 -2.33
N SER A 171 -8.23 -20.19 -3.62
CA SER A 171 -8.18 -21.48 -4.32
C SER A 171 -6.78 -21.91 -4.74
N ASN A 172 -5.83 -20.96 -4.81
CA ASN A 172 -4.49 -21.18 -5.37
C ASN A 172 -3.34 -20.78 -4.43
N PHE A 173 -3.64 -20.24 -3.24
CA PHE A 173 -2.63 -19.82 -2.27
C PHE A 173 -1.70 -20.96 -1.82
N ALA A 174 -0.39 -20.79 -2.04
CA ALA A 174 0.65 -21.72 -1.61
C ALA A 174 1.31 -21.30 -0.29
N ASN A 175 1.51 -22.27 0.60
CA ASN A 175 2.23 -22.08 1.85
C ASN A 175 3.76 -22.13 1.66
N GLY A 176 4.47 -21.32 2.44
CA GLY A 176 5.92 -21.38 2.58
C GLY A 176 6.40 -22.74 3.07
N ASN A 177 7.43 -23.29 2.43
CA ASN A 177 7.98 -24.60 2.79
C ASN A 177 8.95 -24.56 3.99
N VAL A 178 9.41 -23.36 4.39
CA VAL A 178 10.21 -23.15 5.60
C VAL A 178 9.33 -22.73 6.77
N PHE A 179 8.38 -21.83 6.53
CA PHE A 179 7.44 -21.34 7.53
C PHE A 179 6.19 -20.75 6.84
N SER A 180 5.02 -20.95 7.43
CA SER A 180 3.77 -20.27 7.10
C SER A 180 2.93 -20.07 8.36
N THR A 181 2.35 -18.88 8.54
CA THR A 181 1.37 -18.63 9.61
C THR A 181 0.12 -19.49 9.49
N GLU A 182 -0.20 -19.99 8.30
CA GLU A 182 -1.42 -20.77 8.04
C GLU A 182 -1.25 -22.26 8.38
N SER A 183 -0.01 -22.76 8.41
CA SER A 183 0.26 -24.19 8.63
C SER A 183 1.13 -24.49 9.86
N ASN A 184 1.94 -23.54 10.32
CA ASN A 184 2.77 -23.71 11.51
C ASN A 184 2.06 -23.20 12.76
N ALA A 185 2.16 -23.97 13.86
CA ALA A 185 1.70 -23.50 15.16
C ALA A 185 2.59 -22.36 15.65
N VAL A 186 1.97 -21.20 15.91
CA VAL A 186 2.65 -20.00 16.43
C VAL A 186 2.21 -19.67 17.85
N MET A 187 3.12 -19.09 18.64
CA MET A 187 2.79 -18.57 19.97
C MET A 187 2.38 -17.10 19.85
N THR A 188 1.21 -16.74 20.37
CA THR A 188 0.77 -15.34 20.48
C THR A 188 1.03 -14.82 21.89
N LEU A 189 1.69 -13.67 22.00
CA LEU A 189 2.13 -13.10 23.27
C LEU A 189 1.58 -11.68 23.44
N ASN A 190 1.18 -11.36 24.68
CA ASN A 190 0.60 -10.08 25.07
C ASN A 190 -0.69 -9.72 24.30
N ASN A 191 -1.62 -10.67 24.17
CA ASN A 191 -2.97 -10.47 23.59
C ASN A 191 -2.95 -9.95 22.14
N VAL A 192 -2.27 -10.65 21.23
CA VAL A 192 -2.38 -10.39 19.79
C VAL A 192 -3.84 -10.51 19.38
N ALA A 193 -4.42 -9.42 18.87
CA ALA A 193 -5.76 -9.43 18.31
C ALA A 193 -5.78 -10.24 17.01
N GLN A 194 -6.79 -11.10 16.85
CA GLN A 194 -7.03 -11.85 15.62
C GLN A 194 -8.36 -11.40 15.03
N SER A 195 -8.39 -11.23 13.72
CA SER A 195 -9.59 -10.86 12.97
C SER A 195 -9.56 -11.57 11.62
N ASN A 196 -10.74 -12.00 11.16
CA ASN A 196 -10.90 -12.54 9.82
C ASN A 196 -11.17 -11.38 8.85
N THR A 197 -10.58 -11.46 7.66
CA THR A 197 -10.75 -10.52 6.54
C THR A 197 -11.03 -11.35 5.30
N SER A 198 -11.69 -10.79 4.29
CA SER A 198 -11.93 -11.51 3.04
C SER A 198 -10.74 -11.34 2.08
N PHE A 199 -10.57 -12.25 1.12
CA PHE A 199 -9.48 -12.14 0.14
C PHE A 199 -9.65 -10.92 -0.77
N GLU A 200 -10.89 -10.47 -0.98
CA GLU A 200 -11.19 -9.25 -1.72
C GLU A 200 -10.56 -8.01 -1.05
N ASP A 201 -10.40 -8.00 0.27
CA ASP A 201 -9.75 -6.91 1.01
C ASP A 201 -8.25 -6.78 0.66
N PHE A 202 -7.58 -7.88 0.26
CA PHE A 202 -6.18 -7.85 -0.20
C PHE A 202 -6.05 -7.27 -1.62
N SER A 203 -7.12 -7.33 -2.42
CA SER A 203 -7.16 -6.88 -3.82
C SER A 203 -7.44 -5.39 -4.01
N GLU A 204 -7.53 -4.60 -2.92
CA GLU A 204 -7.73 -3.16 -3.00
C GLU A 204 -6.47 -2.46 -3.53
N MET A 205 -6.27 -2.48 -4.85
CA MET A 205 -5.45 -1.49 -5.54
C MET A 205 -5.99 -0.10 -5.19
N THR A 206 -5.20 0.66 -4.46
CA THR A 206 -5.60 1.89 -3.80
C THR A 206 -5.63 3.08 -4.76
N VAL A 207 -6.53 3.07 -5.75
CA VAL A 207 -7.01 4.34 -6.29
C VAL A 207 -7.98 4.89 -5.25
N LYS A 208 -7.45 5.59 -4.24
CA LYS A 208 -8.25 6.25 -3.19
C LYS A 208 -8.94 7.46 -3.81
N VAL A 209 -10.03 7.19 -4.48
CA VAL A 209 -10.85 8.21 -5.10
C VAL A 209 -12.25 8.23 -4.51
N SER A 210 -12.80 9.44 -4.43
CA SER A 210 -14.21 9.64 -4.11
C SER A 210 -14.93 10.01 -5.40
N TYR A 211 -15.93 9.22 -5.76
CA TYR A 211 -16.77 9.46 -6.93
C TYR A 211 -18.01 10.26 -6.53
N PHE A 212 -18.27 11.32 -7.28
CA PHE A 212 -19.42 12.20 -7.10
C PHE A 212 -20.35 12.06 -8.30
N MET A 213 -21.56 11.58 -8.06
CA MET A 213 -22.59 11.37 -9.08
C MET A 213 -23.17 12.68 -9.62
N GLU A 214 -22.91 13.82 -8.97
CA GLU A 214 -23.40 15.12 -9.41
C GLU A 214 -22.76 15.52 -10.75
N GLU A 215 -23.60 15.92 -11.71
CA GLU A 215 -23.14 16.34 -13.02
C GLU A 215 -22.90 17.84 -13.03
N ILE A 216 -21.63 18.24 -13.06
CA ILE A 216 -21.20 19.65 -13.00
C ILE A 216 -20.14 19.93 -14.07
N THR A 217 -19.82 21.21 -14.28
CA THR A 217 -18.77 21.60 -15.22
C THR A 217 -17.38 21.23 -14.69
N PHE A 218 -16.39 21.17 -15.58
CA PHE A 218 -15.01 20.83 -15.20
C PHE A 218 -14.45 21.75 -14.11
N ASN A 219 -14.69 23.06 -14.24
CA ASN A 219 -14.21 24.06 -13.27
C ASN A 219 -14.87 23.88 -11.91
N GLU A 220 -16.17 23.55 -11.88
CA GLU A 220 -16.89 23.25 -10.64
C GLU A 220 -16.38 21.96 -10.00
N ALA A 221 -16.14 20.90 -10.78
CA ALA A 221 -15.55 19.66 -10.27
C ALA A 221 -14.17 19.86 -9.65
N SER A 222 -13.27 20.57 -10.34
CA SER A 222 -11.95 20.91 -9.81
C SER A 222 -12.03 21.72 -8.51
N ASN A 223 -12.94 22.69 -8.44
CA ASN A 223 -13.16 23.49 -7.23
C ASN A 223 -13.77 22.66 -6.09
N ASN A 224 -14.74 21.79 -6.38
CA ASN A 224 -15.39 20.96 -5.37
C ASN A 224 -14.39 20.00 -4.72
N CYS A 225 -13.54 19.34 -5.51
CA CYS A 225 -12.47 18.51 -4.96
C CYS A 225 -11.56 19.32 -4.02
N LYS A 226 -11.19 20.55 -4.42
CA LYS A 226 -10.33 21.43 -3.60
C LYS A 226 -10.99 21.86 -2.30
N ILE A 227 -12.30 22.15 -2.30
CA ILE A 227 -13.05 22.54 -1.10
C ILE A 227 -12.95 21.47 -0.01
N ILE A 228 -12.92 20.19 -0.39
CA ILE A 228 -12.79 19.05 0.53
C ILE A 228 -11.33 18.61 0.75
N GLY A 229 -10.36 19.43 0.32
CA GLY A 229 -8.93 19.16 0.51
C GLY A 229 -8.37 18.06 -0.41
N LEU A 230 -9.09 17.72 -1.48
CA LEU A 230 -8.69 16.74 -2.50
C LEU A 230 -8.32 17.45 -3.82
N ASN A 231 -7.78 16.71 -4.77
CA ASN A 231 -7.60 17.20 -6.15
C ASN A 231 -8.56 16.48 -7.09
N LEU A 232 -8.81 17.03 -8.27
CA LEU A 232 -9.48 16.28 -9.31
C LEU A 232 -8.55 15.13 -9.74
N PHE A 233 -9.09 13.96 -10.03
CA PHE A 233 -8.29 12.76 -10.26
C PHE A 233 -7.56 12.77 -11.60
N PHE A 234 -6.26 12.49 -11.59
CA PHE A 234 -5.45 12.32 -12.79
C PHE A 234 -5.04 10.85 -12.99
N PRO A 235 -5.55 10.14 -14.01
CA PRO A 235 -5.27 8.72 -14.21
C PRO A 235 -3.88 8.43 -14.79
N GLU A 236 -3.23 7.39 -14.28
CA GLU A 236 -2.24 6.58 -14.98
C GLU A 236 -2.90 5.41 -15.74
N LYS A 237 -2.13 4.66 -16.55
CA LYS A 237 -2.69 3.63 -17.45
C LYS A 237 -3.38 2.50 -16.67
N GLU A 238 -2.77 2.10 -15.56
CA GLU A 238 -3.26 1.07 -14.66
C GLU A 238 -4.55 1.51 -13.94
N ASP A 239 -4.69 2.81 -13.63
CA ASP A 239 -5.86 3.34 -12.92
C ASP A 239 -7.15 3.28 -13.75
N ILE A 240 -7.07 3.49 -15.07
CA ILE A 240 -8.25 3.47 -15.95
C ILE A 240 -8.85 2.06 -16.00
N LEU A 241 -8.01 1.03 -16.10
CA LEU A 241 -8.45 -0.37 -16.05
C LEU A 241 -9.14 -0.67 -14.72
N TYR A 242 -8.54 -0.23 -13.61
CA TYR A 242 -9.10 -0.41 -12.28
C TYR A 242 -10.48 0.23 -12.14
N LEU A 243 -10.64 1.50 -12.55
CA LEU A 243 -11.91 2.21 -12.46
C LEU A 243 -13.01 1.55 -13.32
N HIS A 244 -12.69 1.09 -14.53
CA HIS A 244 -13.63 0.34 -15.36
C HIS A 244 -14.09 -0.95 -14.66
N GLU A 245 -13.15 -1.76 -14.14
CA GLU A 245 -13.49 -3.03 -13.48
C GLU A 245 -14.33 -2.83 -12.22
N LYS A 246 -13.92 -1.91 -11.33
CA LYS A 246 -14.52 -1.74 -10.00
C LYS A 246 -15.75 -0.84 -9.98
N MET A 247 -15.81 0.19 -10.82
CA MET A 247 -16.94 1.14 -10.79
C MET A 247 -18.04 0.76 -11.78
N TYR A 248 -17.68 0.26 -12.97
CA TYR A 248 -18.67 -0.05 -14.01
C TYR A 248 -19.05 -1.52 -14.05
N VAL A 249 -18.07 -2.43 -14.14
CA VAL A 249 -18.34 -3.87 -14.37
C VAL A 249 -18.97 -4.55 -13.16
N THR A 250 -18.45 -4.28 -11.95
CA THR A 250 -18.93 -4.93 -10.73
C THR A 250 -20.20 -4.33 -10.14
N ASP A 251 -20.45 -3.02 -10.31
CA ASP A 251 -21.59 -2.35 -9.69
C ASP A 251 -22.83 -2.28 -10.62
N ARG A 252 -22.70 -2.33 -11.95
CA ARG A 252 -23.80 -2.36 -12.96
C ARG A 252 -25.00 -1.41 -12.68
N SER A 253 -24.85 -0.40 -11.85
CA SER A 253 -25.94 0.40 -11.32
C SER A 253 -25.67 1.87 -11.63
N GLY A 254 -26.66 2.58 -12.19
CA GLY A 254 -26.88 4.03 -12.11
C GLY A 254 -25.78 5.09 -12.43
N TYR A 255 -24.49 4.76 -12.50
CA TYR A 255 -23.42 5.74 -12.65
C TYR A 255 -23.41 6.36 -14.04
N ASN A 256 -23.13 7.66 -14.09
CA ASN A 256 -22.79 8.28 -15.36
C ASN A 256 -21.47 7.67 -15.83
N THR A 257 -21.48 7.14 -17.06
CA THR A 257 -20.32 6.48 -17.67
C THR A 257 -19.19 7.46 -17.97
N TYR A 258 -19.48 8.75 -18.05
CA TYR A 258 -18.54 9.81 -18.33
C TYR A 258 -18.17 10.58 -17.06
N VAL A 259 -16.87 10.67 -16.82
CA VAL A 259 -16.34 11.18 -15.56
C VAL A 259 -15.19 12.13 -15.81
N TRP A 260 -15.21 13.30 -15.18
CA TRP A 260 -14.13 14.28 -15.25
C TRP A 260 -12.84 13.73 -14.65
N ILE A 261 -11.73 13.99 -15.35
CA ILE A 261 -10.35 13.77 -14.89
C ILE A 261 -9.51 15.03 -15.06
N ASP A 262 -8.46 15.17 -14.26
CA ASP A 262 -7.66 16.39 -14.13
C ASP A 262 -6.71 16.67 -15.32
N GLY A 263 -7.29 16.92 -16.48
CA GLY A 263 -6.54 17.28 -17.68
C GLY A 263 -7.16 18.46 -18.40
N THR A 264 -6.37 19.52 -18.61
CA THR A 264 -6.69 20.62 -19.54
C THR A 264 -5.59 20.88 -20.59
N ASP A 265 -5.98 21.22 -21.83
CA ASP A 265 -5.02 21.60 -22.89
C ASP A 265 -4.56 23.06 -22.72
N ILE A 266 -3.27 23.26 -22.48
CA ILE A 266 -2.67 24.58 -22.30
C ILE A 266 -2.61 25.32 -23.64
N ASN A 267 -3.29 26.46 -23.71
CA ASN A 267 -3.18 27.42 -24.82
C ASN A 267 -3.44 26.80 -26.21
N LYS A 268 -4.21 25.70 -26.29
CA LYS A 268 -4.47 24.96 -27.55
C LYS A 268 -3.19 24.47 -28.24
N LYS A 269 -2.11 24.27 -27.46
CA LYS A 269 -0.79 23.84 -27.94
C LYS A 269 -0.57 22.33 -27.79
N ARG A 270 -1.62 21.56 -27.46
CA ARG A 270 -1.59 20.10 -27.36
C ARG A 270 -0.69 19.60 -26.23
N MET A 271 -0.63 20.35 -25.14
CA MET A 271 0.10 19.97 -23.93
C MET A 271 -0.88 19.96 -22.77
N TRP A 272 -1.05 18.80 -22.14
CA TRP A 272 -1.99 18.64 -21.03
C TRP A 272 -1.30 18.93 -19.70
N LYS A 273 -1.93 19.76 -18.87
CA LYS A 273 -1.51 20.02 -17.49
C LYS A 273 -2.55 19.47 -16.54
N ILE A 274 -2.04 18.95 -15.42
CA ILE A 274 -2.81 18.78 -14.20
C ILE A 274 -3.17 20.20 -13.75
N ASP A 275 -4.46 20.47 -13.58
CA ASP A 275 -4.97 21.80 -13.29
C ASP A 275 -4.21 22.41 -12.09
N ASN A 276 -3.83 23.68 -12.23
CA ASN A 276 -3.16 24.46 -11.19
C ASN A 276 -1.83 23.91 -10.64
N THR A 277 -1.18 22.97 -11.33
CA THR A 277 0.21 22.57 -11.03
C THR A 277 1.14 22.82 -12.22
N ASN A 278 2.44 22.99 -11.93
CA ASN A 278 3.48 22.95 -12.97
C ASN A 278 3.83 21.52 -13.39
N LYS A 279 3.10 20.50 -12.90
CA LYS A 279 3.32 19.11 -13.28
C LYS A 279 2.66 18.85 -14.63
N THR A 280 3.42 18.25 -15.53
CA THR A 280 2.90 17.66 -16.77
C THR A 280 2.67 16.18 -16.50
N GLY A 281 1.43 15.72 -16.53
CA GLY A 281 1.12 14.28 -16.50
C GLY A 281 1.62 13.57 -17.76
N ASN A 282 1.52 12.25 -17.81
CA ASN A 282 1.97 11.47 -18.97
C ASN A 282 1.05 11.73 -20.19
N VAL A 283 1.36 12.78 -20.95
CA VAL A 283 0.62 13.32 -22.10
C VAL A 283 0.28 12.25 -23.16
N SER A 284 1.02 11.15 -23.19
CA SER A 284 0.78 10.01 -24.10
C SER A 284 -0.55 9.28 -23.87
N ILE A 285 -1.12 9.37 -22.66
CA ILE A 285 -2.33 8.65 -22.25
C ILE A 285 -3.61 9.37 -22.71
N ILE A 286 -3.62 10.70 -22.61
CA ILE A 286 -4.80 11.52 -22.93
C ILE A 286 -4.97 11.66 -24.45
N GLY A 287 -3.89 11.66 -25.24
CA GLY A 287 -3.96 11.78 -26.70
C GLY A 287 -4.23 13.21 -27.19
N ASN A 288 -4.44 13.37 -28.51
CA ASN A 288 -4.57 14.68 -29.16
C ASN A 288 -6.04 15.11 -29.29
N GLY A 289 -6.41 16.18 -28.60
CA GLY A 289 -7.75 16.77 -28.67
C GLY A 289 -7.99 17.73 -29.83
N ALA A 290 -9.27 17.95 -30.13
CA ALA A 290 -9.71 18.99 -31.05
C ALA A 290 -9.66 20.37 -30.35
N ARG A 291 -9.43 21.46 -31.11
CA ARG A 291 -9.20 22.83 -30.60
C ARG A 291 -10.30 23.44 -29.70
N GLU A 292 -11.47 22.81 -29.64
CA GLU A 292 -12.66 23.23 -28.87
C GLU A 292 -12.95 22.32 -27.67
N LYS A 293 -12.24 21.19 -27.55
CA LYS A 293 -12.40 20.17 -26.51
C LYS A 293 -11.18 20.21 -25.60
N ASN A 294 -11.20 21.14 -24.64
CA ASN A 294 -10.03 21.44 -23.80
C ASN A 294 -10.02 20.71 -22.45
N CYS A 295 -11.01 19.83 -22.19
CA CYS A 295 -11.09 19.03 -20.97
C CYS A 295 -11.22 17.54 -21.31
N ALA A 296 -10.78 16.70 -20.39
CA ALA A 296 -10.75 15.24 -20.55
C ALA A 296 -11.70 14.53 -19.60
N THR A 297 -12.31 13.46 -20.08
CA THR A 297 -13.15 12.53 -19.31
C THR A 297 -12.69 11.11 -19.52
N ILE A 298 -12.99 10.22 -18.57
CA ILE A 298 -12.96 8.77 -18.80
C ILE A 298 -14.38 8.30 -19.09
N ASN A 299 -14.54 7.52 -20.16
CA ASN A 299 -15.69 6.65 -20.37
C ASN A 299 -15.41 5.32 -19.65
N LEU A 300 -16.03 5.13 -18.49
CA LEU A 300 -15.87 3.96 -17.63
C LEU A 300 -16.44 2.68 -18.24
N SER A 301 -17.29 2.77 -19.28
CA SER A 301 -17.85 1.59 -19.95
C SER A 301 -16.95 1.07 -21.08
N GLU A 302 -16.21 1.97 -21.71
CA GLU A 302 -15.31 1.66 -22.84
C GLU A 302 -13.84 1.61 -22.42
N ASN A 303 -13.53 1.92 -21.15
CA ASN A 303 -12.16 2.01 -20.64
C ASN A 303 -11.30 2.97 -21.48
N LYS A 304 -11.85 4.15 -21.77
CA LYS A 304 -11.26 5.07 -22.76
C LYS A 304 -11.37 6.52 -22.32
N ILE A 305 -10.33 7.29 -22.58
CA ILE A 305 -10.35 8.74 -22.39
C ILE A 305 -10.98 9.42 -23.61
N GLU A 306 -11.89 10.36 -23.33
CA GLU A 306 -12.55 11.19 -24.31
C GLU A 306 -12.34 12.68 -24.02
N HIS A 307 -12.22 13.47 -25.10
CA HIS A 307 -12.08 14.92 -24.98
C HIS A 307 -13.41 15.56 -25.26
N ILE A 308 -13.83 16.45 -24.37
CA ILE A 308 -15.12 17.12 -24.46
C ILE A 308 -14.98 18.60 -24.09
N ASN A 309 -16.09 19.34 -24.26
CA ASN A 309 -16.15 20.74 -23.88
C ASN A 309 -16.26 20.83 -22.35
N CYS A 310 -15.43 21.69 -21.74
CA CYS A 310 -15.38 21.90 -20.29
C CYS A 310 -16.71 22.41 -19.67
N GLU A 311 -17.58 23.00 -20.50
CA GLU A 311 -18.91 23.50 -20.11
C GLU A 311 -19.98 22.39 -20.07
N TRP A 312 -19.65 21.17 -20.49
CA TRP A 312 -20.56 20.04 -20.35
C TRP A 312 -20.64 19.62 -18.87
N HIS A 313 -21.72 18.94 -18.51
CA HIS A 313 -21.94 18.48 -17.15
C HIS A 313 -21.61 16.99 -17.10
N GLN A 314 -20.70 16.60 -16.22
CA GLN A 314 -20.31 15.20 -16.01
C GLN A 314 -20.12 14.94 -14.53
N SER A 315 -20.27 13.68 -14.14
CA SER A 315 -19.80 13.18 -12.85
C SER A 315 -18.29 13.41 -12.70
N TYR A 316 -17.77 13.36 -11.48
CA TYR A 316 -16.35 13.63 -11.25
C TYR A 316 -15.75 12.76 -10.15
N ILE A 317 -14.45 12.53 -10.26
CA ILE A 317 -13.64 11.74 -9.33
C ILE A 317 -12.62 12.66 -8.71
N CYS A 318 -12.60 12.74 -7.38
CA CYS A 318 -11.54 13.41 -6.64
C CYS A 318 -10.50 12.40 -6.18
N GLU A 319 -9.22 12.70 -6.40
CA GLU A 319 -8.09 11.92 -5.91
C GLU A 319 -7.60 12.39 -4.55
N ASN A 320 -7.31 11.40 -3.72
CA ASN A 320 -6.79 11.59 -2.40
C ASN A 320 -5.26 11.71 -2.43
N TYR A 321 -4.74 12.94 -2.56
CA TYR A 321 -3.30 13.19 -2.46
C TYR A 321 -2.79 13.25 -1.02
N HIS A 322 -3.69 13.40 -0.03
CA HIS A 322 -3.33 13.54 1.38
C HIS A 322 -4.41 12.98 2.30
N GLU A 323 -3.98 12.14 3.24
CA GLU A 323 -4.80 11.67 4.37
C GLU A 323 -5.61 12.84 4.95
N ALA A 324 -6.93 12.67 5.02
CA ALA A 324 -7.84 13.65 5.59
C ALA A 324 -7.25 14.16 6.91
N THR A 325 -7.00 15.47 6.98
CA THR A 325 -6.24 16.09 8.08
C THR A 325 -7.05 16.15 9.38
N ILE A 326 -8.33 15.76 9.36
CA ILE A 326 -9.22 15.76 10.52
C ILE A 326 -10.02 14.44 10.54
N ASN A 327 -9.63 13.51 11.40
CA ASN A 327 -10.44 12.36 11.77
C ASN A 327 -11.16 12.67 13.09
N VAL A 328 -12.49 12.83 13.03
CA VAL A 328 -13.31 13.01 14.24
C VAL A 328 -13.51 11.64 14.90
N ARG A 329 -12.87 11.40 16.05
CA ARG A 329 -13.12 10.19 16.85
C ARG A 329 -14.48 10.29 17.54
N GLY A 330 -15.29 9.23 17.47
CA GLY A 330 -16.53 9.10 18.24
C GLY A 330 -17.80 8.83 17.42
N LEU A 331 -17.70 8.75 16.10
CA LEU A 331 -18.79 8.37 15.20
C LEU A 331 -18.42 7.06 14.49
N CYS A 332 -19.36 6.12 14.40
CA CYS A 332 -19.18 4.86 13.67
C CYS A 332 -19.33 5.15 12.18
N PHE A 333 -18.21 5.17 11.46
CA PHE A 333 -18.17 5.34 10.02
C PHE A 333 -17.82 4.00 9.37
N ASN A 334 -18.57 3.59 8.36
CA ASN A 334 -18.38 2.29 7.71
C ASN A 334 -17.34 2.38 6.57
N ASN A 335 -17.12 3.57 6.01
CA ASN A 335 -16.12 3.82 4.97
C ASN A 335 -15.52 5.25 5.05
N PHE A 336 -14.53 5.54 4.21
CA PHE A 336 -13.83 6.83 4.17
C PHE A 336 -14.71 8.01 3.73
N ASN A 337 -15.68 7.80 2.84
CA ASN A 337 -16.57 8.87 2.40
C ASN A 337 -17.45 9.37 3.54
N ASP A 338 -17.79 8.50 4.49
CA ASP A 338 -18.55 8.86 5.70
C ASP A 338 -17.72 9.76 6.65
N MET A 339 -16.40 9.82 6.48
CA MET A 339 -15.48 10.64 7.28
C MET A 339 -15.21 12.02 6.67
N LEU A 340 -15.76 12.32 5.49
CA LEU A 340 -15.54 13.61 4.81
C LEU A 340 -16.53 14.67 5.31
N PHE A 341 -15.98 15.76 5.83
CA PHE A 341 -16.75 16.91 6.30
C PHE A 341 -16.36 18.17 5.54
N VAL A 342 -17.37 18.93 5.10
CA VAL A 342 -17.18 20.26 4.52
C VAL A 342 -17.23 21.29 5.65
N PRO A 343 -16.20 22.12 5.83
CA PRO A 343 -16.29 23.27 6.72
C PRO A 343 -17.16 24.34 6.07
N ILE A 344 -18.34 24.60 6.66
CA ILE A 344 -19.21 25.71 6.27
C ILE A 344 -19.04 26.82 7.31
N SER A 345 -18.49 27.96 6.86
CA SER A 345 -18.41 29.17 7.66
C SER A 345 -19.76 29.88 7.62
N ASN A 346 -20.53 29.81 8.70
CA ASN A 346 -21.53 30.83 9.00
C ASN A 346 -20.96 31.70 10.14
N HIS A 347 -21.07 33.03 10.05
CA HIS A 347 -20.26 34.06 10.73
C HIS A 347 -20.17 34.04 12.29
N SER A 348 -20.48 32.95 12.96
CA SER A 348 -20.35 32.79 14.41
C SER A 348 -19.81 31.43 14.86
N GLU A 349 -19.89 30.35 14.06
CA GLU A 349 -19.36 29.02 14.43
C GLU A 349 -18.95 28.19 13.18
N PRO A 350 -17.87 27.40 13.25
CA PRO A 350 -17.54 26.43 12.20
C PRO A 350 -18.53 25.25 12.25
N ILE A 351 -19.34 25.09 11.19
CA ILE A 351 -20.25 23.95 11.04
C ILE A 351 -19.56 22.93 10.13
N LEU A 352 -19.51 21.66 10.56
CA LEU A 352 -19.03 20.54 9.75
C LEU A 352 -20.24 19.81 9.16
N TYR A 353 -20.38 19.84 7.83
CA TYR A 353 -21.43 19.11 7.13
C TYR A 353 -20.88 17.79 6.60
N GLY A 354 -21.46 16.65 7.00
CA GLY A 354 -21.08 15.35 6.46
C GLY A 354 -21.61 15.17 5.03
N LEU A 355 -20.78 14.68 4.11
CA LEU A 355 -21.18 14.52 2.70
C LEU A 355 -22.27 13.46 2.47
N TYR A 356 -22.42 12.51 3.41
CA TYR A 356 -23.48 11.49 3.40
C TYR A 356 -24.28 11.54 4.72
N GLY A 357 -25.03 12.61 4.91
CA GLY A 357 -25.99 12.75 6.01
C GLY A 357 -27.42 12.87 5.47
N TYR A 358 -28.15 11.76 5.48
CA TYR A 358 -29.60 11.76 5.73
C TYR A 358 -29.84 11.13 7.09
#